data_AF-A0AAQ4DSZ0-F1
#
_entry.id   AF-A0AAQ4DSZ0-F1
#
_cell.length_a   1.000
_cell.length_b   1.000
_cell.length_c   1.000
_cell.angle_alpha   90.00
_cell.angle_beta   90.00
_cell.angle_gamma   90.00
#
_symmetry.space_group_name_H-M   'P 1'
#
loop_
_entity.id
_entity.type
_entity.pdbx_description
1 polymer ?
#
loop_
_entity_poly.entity_id
_entity_poly.type
_entity_poly.pdbx_seq_one_letter_code
_entity_poly.pdbx_strand_id
1 'polypeptide(L)'
;MVPAISLAYEMAESDIMKRQPRDPVKDKLVNERLISISYGQIGMMQAAAGFFVYFVIMGENGFWPSRLLGLRKHWDSKAVNDLMDSYGQEWTYKNRKTLEYTCHTAFFVSIVIVQWADLIICKTRRNSIVHQGMKNHVLNFGLVFETALAAFLSYCPGMDKGLRMYPLKINWWLPALPFSLLIFVYDEIRRFILRRNPGGWIEMETYY
;
A
#
# COMPACT_ATOMS: atom_id res chain seq x y z
N MET A 1 0.17 9.80 -7.62
CA MET A 1 0.44 10.37 -8.97
C MET A 1 1.89 10.84 -9.11
N VAL A 2 2.35 11.80 -8.30
CA VAL A 2 3.74 12.29 -8.34
C VAL A 2 4.79 11.17 -8.22
N PRO A 3 4.62 10.16 -7.33
CA PRO A 3 5.55 9.02 -7.26
C PRO A 3 5.69 8.25 -8.59
N ALA A 4 4.59 7.94 -9.27
CA ALA A 4 4.64 7.23 -10.54
C ALA A 4 5.36 8.02 -11.64
N ILE A 5 5.15 9.34 -11.69
CA ILE A 5 5.84 10.22 -12.65
C ILE A 5 7.34 10.29 -12.34
N SER A 6 7.71 10.24 -11.06
CA SER A 6 9.11 10.30 -10.64
C SER A 6 9.96 9.12 -11.11
N LEU A 7 9.34 7.94 -11.33
CA LEU A 7 10.02 6.75 -11.86
C LEU A 7 10.52 6.96 -13.30
N ALA A 8 9.94 7.90 -14.06
CA ALA A 8 10.41 8.22 -15.40
C ALA A 8 11.81 8.88 -15.42
N TYR A 9 12.23 9.45 -14.28
CA TYR A 9 13.53 10.10 -14.13
C TYR A 9 14.64 9.14 -13.66
N GLU A 10 14.38 7.83 -13.59
CA GLU A 10 15.40 6.87 -13.19
C GLU A 10 16.45 6.63 -14.27
N MET A 11 17.70 6.53 -13.81
CA MET A 11 18.83 6.19 -14.68
C MET A 11 18.88 4.69 -14.94
N ALA A 12 19.48 4.32 -16.07
CA ALA A 12 19.64 2.92 -16.45
C ALA A 12 20.43 2.12 -15.40
N GLU A 13 19.95 0.91 -15.08
CA GLU A 13 20.59 -0.02 -14.13
C GLU A 13 21.86 -0.68 -14.70
N SER A 14 21.95 -0.77 -16.02
CA SER A 14 23.06 -1.37 -16.75
C SER A 14 23.28 -0.62 -18.06
N ASP A 15 24.41 -0.86 -18.71
CA ASP A 15 24.71 -0.31 -20.01
C ASP A 15 23.75 -0.84 -21.09
N ILE A 16 22.66 -0.10 -21.32
CA ILE A 16 21.61 -0.45 -22.27
C ILE A 16 22.09 -0.46 -23.72
N MET A 17 23.18 0.25 -24.02
CA MET A 17 23.74 0.33 -25.37
C MET A 17 24.48 -0.94 -25.78
N LYS A 18 24.80 -1.83 -24.81
CA LYS A 18 25.38 -3.15 -25.08
C LYS A 18 24.34 -4.24 -25.35
N ARG A 19 23.06 -3.98 -25.09
CA ARG A 19 21.98 -4.97 -25.26
C ARG A 19 21.42 -4.89 -26.68
N GLN A 20 21.04 -6.04 -27.23
CA GLN A 20 20.34 -6.08 -28.53
C GLN A 20 18.97 -5.40 -28.43
N PRO A 21 18.43 -4.85 -29.54
CA PRO A 21 17.08 -4.30 -29.60
C PRO A 21 16.03 -5.33 -29.15
N ARG A 22 15.00 -4.86 -28.45
CA ARG A 22 13.91 -5.71 -27.94
C ARG A 22 13.12 -6.39 -29.06
N ASP A 23 12.64 -7.60 -28.82
CA ASP A 23 11.72 -8.28 -29.73
C ASP A 23 10.27 -7.81 -29.46
N PRO A 24 9.56 -7.22 -30.44
CA PRO A 24 8.21 -6.70 -30.22
C PRO A 24 7.17 -7.79 -29.93
N VAL A 25 7.44 -9.05 -30.27
CA VAL A 25 6.53 -10.18 -30.05
C VAL A 25 6.78 -10.81 -28.68
N LYS A 26 8.05 -11.02 -28.31
CA LYS A 26 8.42 -11.69 -27.04
C LYS A 26 8.55 -10.72 -25.86
N ASP A 27 9.18 -9.56 -26.06
CA ASP A 27 9.48 -8.58 -25.01
C ASP A 27 8.40 -7.49 -24.93
N LYS A 28 7.23 -7.89 -24.42
CA LYS A 28 6.10 -6.98 -24.19
C LYS A 28 6.37 -6.05 -23.00
N LEU A 29 5.79 -4.84 -23.06
CA LEU A 29 5.89 -3.84 -21.98
C LEU A 29 5.19 -4.31 -20.69
N VAL A 30 4.05 -4.99 -20.84
CA VAL A 30 3.30 -5.61 -19.76
C VAL A 30 3.23 -7.10 -20.09
N ASN A 31 3.84 -7.92 -19.24
CA ASN A 31 3.86 -9.37 -19.34
C ASN A 31 3.14 -9.99 -18.14
N GLU A 32 2.88 -11.30 -18.22
CA GLU A 32 2.25 -12.05 -17.12
C GLU A 32 3.08 -12.02 -15.83
N ARG A 33 4.41 -11.91 -15.95
CA ARG A 33 5.36 -11.83 -14.82
C ARG A 33 5.17 -10.55 -14.01
N LEU A 34 5.02 -9.42 -14.69
CA LEU A 34 4.70 -8.13 -14.07
C LEU A 34 3.37 -8.22 -13.32
N ILE A 35 2.34 -8.83 -13.94
CA ILE A 35 1.02 -9.01 -13.31
C ILE A 35 1.13 -9.91 -12.08
N SER A 36 1.86 -11.03 -12.18
CA SER A 36 2.06 -11.99 -11.10
C SER A 36 2.70 -11.34 -9.86
N ILE A 37 3.71 -10.48 -10.04
CA ILE A 37 4.34 -9.77 -8.92
C ILE A 37 3.44 -8.66 -8.39
N SER A 38 3.00 -7.77 -9.28
CA SER A 38 2.29 -6.57 -8.86
C SER A 38 0.96 -6.89 -8.22
N TYR A 39 0.12 -7.71 -8.86
CA TYR A 39 -1.19 -8.09 -8.33
C TYR A 39 -1.10 -9.28 -7.37
N GLY A 40 -0.34 -10.31 -7.73
CA GLY A 40 -0.34 -11.58 -6.99
C GLY A 40 0.48 -11.57 -5.71
N GLN A 41 1.59 -10.82 -5.66
CA GLN A 41 2.50 -10.82 -4.51
C GLN A 41 2.42 -9.50 -3.73
N ILE A 42 2.87 -8.40 -4.34
CA ILE A 42 2.97 -7.10 -3.67
C ILE A 42 1.59 -6.55 -3.35
N GLY A 43 0.65 -6.59 -4.31
CA GLY A 43 -0.73 -6.15 -4.13
C GLY A 43 -1.45 -6.91 -3.01
N MET A 44 -1.23 -8.21 -2.88
CA MET A 44 -1.78 -9.01 -1.78
C MET A 44 -1.21 -8.61 -0.42
N MET A 45 0.08 -8.29 -0.34
CA MET A 45 0.71 -7.76 0.89
C MET A 45 0.15 -6.38 1.26
N GLN A 46 -0.05 -5.50 0.27
CA GLN A 46 -0.66 -4.18 0.48
C GLN A 46 -2.12 -4.29 0.93
N ALA A 47 -2.91 -5.18 0.32
CA ALA A 47 -4.28 -5.44 0.74
C ALA A 47 -4.35 -5.97 2.17
N ALA A 48 -3.47 -6.92 2.53
CA ALA A 48 -3.37 -7.43 3.89
C ALA A 48 -3.04 -6.33 4.91
N ALA A 49 -2.14 -5.40 4.57
CA ALA A 49 -1.82 -4.25 5.42
C ALA A 49 -3.05 -3.36 5.69
N GLY A 50 -3.81 -3.05 4.64
CA GLY A 50 -5.02 -2.23 4.78
C GLY A 50 -6.10 -2.90 5.62
N PHE A 51 -6.35 -4.20 5.39
CA PHE A 51 -7.29 -4.97 6.22
C PHE A 51 -6.82 -5.10 7.66
N PHE A 52 -5.51 -5.23 7.89
CA PHE A 52 -4.96 -5.26 9.24
C PHE A 52 -5.24 -3.95 9.99
N VAL A 53 -4.98 -2.80 9.39
CA VAL A 53 -5.28 -1.49 9.99
C VAL A 53 -6.78 -1.35 10.28
N TYR A 54 -7.63 -1.79 9.35
CA TYR A 54 -9.08 -1.81 9.53
C TYR A 54 -9.50 -2.62 10.77
N PHE A 55 -8.98 -3.83 10.93
CA PHE A 55 -9.30 -4.68 12.09
C PHE A 55 -8.74 -4.13 13.40
N VAL A 56 -7.57 -3.50 13.38
CA VAL A 56 -6.99 -2.84 14.56
C VAL A 56 -7.90 -1.72 15.05
N ILE A 57 -8.35 -0.83 14.15
CA ILE A 57 -9.20 0.31 14.52
C ILE A 57 -10.58 -0.17 14.96
N MET A 58 -11.18 -1.13 14.27
CA MET A 58 -12.46 -1.71 14.68
C MET A 58 -12.34 -2.39 16.06
N GLY A 59 -11.26 -3.14 16.29
CA GLY A 59 -10.99 -3.82 17.56
C GLY A 59 -10.79 -2.84 18.72
N GLU A 60 -10.01 -1.77 18.53
CA GLU A 60 -9.80 -0.72 19.53
C GLU A 60 -11.10 0.02 19.90
N ASN A 61 -12.05 0.12 18.97
CA ASN A 61 -13.36 0.73 19.20
C ASN A 61 -14.45 -0.28 19.58
N GLY A 62 -14.09 -1.51 19.94
CA GLY A 62 -15.02 -2.51 20.50
C GLY A 62 -15.66 -3.48 19.51
N PHE A 63 -15.38 -3.35 18.22
CA PHE A 63 -15.83 -4.29 17.20
C PHE A 63 -14.75 -5.33 16.88
N TRP A 64 -14.79 -6.45 17.58
CA TRP A 64 -13.84 -7.54 17.35
C TRP A 64 -14.04 -8.18 15.97
N PRO A 65 -12.97 -8.71 15.34
CA PRO A 65 -13.06 -9.33 14.01
C PRO A 65 -14.13 -10.41 13.87
N SER A 66 -14.39 -11.18 14.94
CA SER A 66 -15.46 -12.19 14.97
C SER A 66 -16.86 -11.62 14.84
N ARG A 67 -17.12 -10.43 15.41
CA ARG A 67 -18.44 -9.76 15.39
C ARG A 67 -18.69 -9.00 14.08
N LEU A 68 -17.63 -8.65 13.34
CA LEU A 68 -17.74 -7.92 12.07
C LEU A 68 -18.36 -8.76 10.94
N LEU A 69 -18.22 -10.09 11.00
CA LEU A 69 -18.77 -10.98 9.98
C LEU A 69 -20.31 -10.97 10.01
N GLY A 70 -20.92 -10.60 8.87
CA GLY A 70 -22.38 -10.53 8.73
C GLY A 70 -23.04 -9.25 9.28
N LEU A 71 -22.26 -8.34 9.88
CA LEU A 71 -22.77 -7.13 10.54
C LEU A 71 -23.31 -6.08 9.56
N ARG A 72 -22.93 -6.14 8.28
CA ARG A 72 -23.22 -5.12 7.26
C ARG A 72 -24.69 -4.70 7.19
N LYS A 73 -25.64 -5.65 7.23
CA LYS A 73 -27.08 -5.34 7.15
C LYS A 73 -27.55 -4.44 8.29
N HIS A 74 -27.09 -4.73 9.52
CA HIS A 74 -27.44 -3.94 10.70
C HIS A 74 -26.61 -2.64 10.78
N TRP A 75 -25.38 -2.66 10.27
CA TRP A 75 -24.48 -1.50 10.21
C TRP A 75 -25.00 -0.40 9.28
N ASP A 76 -25.52 -0.77 8.11
CA ASP A 76 -26.02 0.17 7.10
C ASP A 76 -27.47 0.62 7.36
N SER A 77 -28.22 -0.09 8.22
CA SER A 77 -29.59 0.28 8.57
C SER A 77 -29.63 1.54 9.43
N LYS A 78 -30.26 2.59 8.90
CA LYS A 78 -30.54 3.86 9.63
C LYS A 78 -31.57 3.70 10.76
N ALA A 79 -32.37 2.64 10.73
CA ALA A 79 -33.41 2.40 11.72
C ALA A 79 -32.85 1.84 13.04
N VAL A 80 -31.69 1.17 12.99
CA VAL A 80 -31.01 0.62 14.16
C VAL A 80 -30.16 1.73 14.79
N ASN A 81 -30.35 2.04 16.07
CA ASN A 81 -29.54 3.03 16.80
C ASN A 81 -28.91 2.47 18.09
N ASP A 82 -29.12 1.19 18.31
CA ASP A 82 -28.84 0.38 19.48
C ASP A 82 -27.95 -0.81 19.11
N LEU A 83 -27.11 -0.66 18.07
CA LEU A 83 -26.24 -1.75 17.66
C LEU A 83 -25.19 -2.00 18.75
N MET A 84 -25.30 -3.15 19.43
CA MET A 84 -24.31 -3.54 20.42
C MET A 84 -22.95 -3.86 19.76
N ASP A 85 -21.87 -3.44 20.40
CA ASP A 85 -20.50 -3.88 20.10
C ASP A 85 -20.15 -5.17 20.88
N SER A 86 -18.88 -5.60 20.85
CA SER A 86 -18.44 -6.79 21.59
C SER A 86 -18.29 -6.55 23.10
N TYR A 87 -18.20 -5.29 23.54
CA TYR A 87 -18.15 -4.92 24.95
C TYR A 87 -19.53 -4.69 25.58
N GLY A 88 -20.59 -4.73 24.77
CA GLY A 88 -21.97 -4.51 25.18
C GLY A 88 -22.42 -3.04 25.15
N GLN A 89 -21.66 -2.15 24.50
CA GLN A 89 -22.05 -0.75 24.32
C GLN A 89 -22.96 -0.59 23.10
N GLU A 90 -23.94 0.30 23.21
CA GLU A 90 -24.88 0.60 22.12
C GLU A 90 -24.36 1.73 21.24
N TRP A 91 -24.37 1.51 19.92
CA TRP A 91 -23.87 2.47 18.94
C TRP A 91 -24.97 3.02 18.04
N THR A 92 -25.12 4.35 18.06
CA THR A 92 -26.00 5.08 17.13
C THR A 92 -25.52 4.99 15.68
N TYR A 93 -26.42 5.15 14.71
CA TYR A 93 -26.04 5.14 13.29
C TYR A 93 -24.94 6.16 12.95
N LYS A 94 -25.02 7.37 13.52
CA LYS A 94 -24.04 8.43 13.28
C LYS A 94 -22.65 8.04 13.78
N ASN A 95 -22.54 7.51 15.00
CA ASN A 95 -21.25 7.13 15.59
C ASN A 95 -20.59 5.98 14.81
N ARG A 96 -21.39 4.99 14.37
CA ARG A 96 -20.90 3.89 13.53
C ARG A 96 -20.37 4.36 12.20
N LYS A 97 -21.09 5.26 11.52
CA LYS A 97 -20.64 5.82 10.25
C LYS A 97 -19.39 6.70 10.41
N THR A 98 -19.29 7.47 11.49
CA THR A 98 -18.04 8.20 11.82
C THR A 98 -16.86 7.22 11.98
N LEU A 99 -17.05 6.10 12.68
CA LEU A 99 -16.02 5.07 12.84
C LEU A 99 -15.66 4.41 11.51
N GLU A 100 -16.65 4.10 10.67
CA GLU A 100 -16.43 3.53 9.32
C GLU A 100 -15.60 4.47 8.44
N TYR A 101 -15.95 5.76 8.38
CA TYR A 101 -15.20 6.74 7.62
C TYR A 101 -13.78 6.97 8.17
N THR A 102 -13.62 6.88 9.50
CA THR A 102 -12.31 6.86 10.13
C THR A 102 -11.49 5.64 9.65
N CYS A 103 -12.11 4.47 9.57
CA CYS A 103 -11.47 3.27 9.03
C CYS A 103 -11.10 3.41 7.54
N HIS A 104 -11.94 4.05 6.72
CA HIS A 104 -11.60 4.35 5.32
C HIS A 104 -10.38 5.26 5.20
N THR A 105 -10.30 6.28 6.06
CA THR A 105 -9.17 7.22 6.08
C THR A 105 -7.89 6.51 6.52
N ALA A 106 -7.98 5.64 7.52
CA ALA A 106 -6.83 4.84 7.98
C ALA A 106 -6.38 3.81 6.94
N PHE A 107 -7.32 3.17 6.24
CA PHE A 107 -7.01 2.28 5.12
C PHE A 107 -6.29 3.06 4.02
N PHE A 108 -6.77 4.25 3.66
CA PHE A 108 -6.09 5.13 2.70
C PHE A 108 -4.67 5.48 3.13
N VAL A 109 -4.45 5.89 4.38
CA VAL A 109 -3.10 6.19 4.91
C VAL A 109 -2.22 4.93 4.91
N SER A 110 -2.77 3.76 5.23
CA SER A 110 -2.02 2.50 5.17
C SER A 110 -1.51 2.19 3.77
N ILE A 111 -2.31 2.47 2.73
CA ILE A 111 -1.91 2.34 1.34
C ILE A 111 -0.76 3.29 1.02
N VAL A 112 -0.82 4.55 1.46
CA VAL A 112 0.30 5.50 1.27
C VAL A 112 1.60 5.00 1.91
N ILE A 113 1.53 4.41 3.11
CA ILE A 113 2.72 3.90 3.82
C ILE A 113 3.35 2.69 3.12
N VAL A 114 2.55 1.74 2.63
CA VAL A 114 3.08 0.60 1.88
C VAL A 114 3.57 1.01 0.49
N GLN A 115 2.99 2.08 -0.09
CA GLN A 115 3.44 2.67 -1.35
C GLN A 115 4.84 3.29 -1.24
N TRP A 116 5.31 3.68 -0.05
CA TRP A 116 6.71 4.08 0.13
C TRP A 116 7.68 2.94 -0.22
N ALA A 117 7.41 1.74 0.30
CA ALA A 117 8.21 0.57 -0.03
C ALA A 117 8.02 0.18 -1.49
N ASP A 118 6.79 0.20 -2.00
CA ASP A 118 6.46 -0.13 -3.39
C ASP A 118 7.23 0.75 -4.40
N LEU A 119 7.27 2.07 -4.16
CA LEU A 119 8.02 3.01 -4.98
C LEU A 119 9.52 2.72 -4.95
N ILE A 120 10.06 2.41 -3.77
CA ILE A 120 11.48 2.11 -3.58
C ILE A 120 11.86 0.79 -4.26
N ILE A 121 11.00 -0.23 -4.24
CA ILE A 121 11.27 -1.51 -4.92
C ILE A 121 11.10 -1.38 -6.44
N CYS A 122 10.12 -0.62 -6.93
CA CYS A 122 9.89 -0.41 -8.36
C CYS A 122 10.99 0.42 -9.04
N LYS A 123 11.83 1.09 -8.25
CA LYS A 123 13.00 1.84 -8.73
C LYS A 123 14.00 0.96 -9.46
N THR A 124 14.21 -0.29 -9.03
CA THR A 124 15.16 -1.21 -9.65
C THR A 124 14.58 -2.59 -9.88
N ARG A 125 14.75 -3.13 -11.08
CA ARG A 125 14.27 -4.46 -11.47
C ARG A 125 15.25 -5.57 -11.11
N ARG A 126 16.56 -5.31 -11.18
CA ARG A 126 17.61 -6.32 -10.90
C ARG A 126 18.61 -5.85 -9.84
N ASN A 127 19.02 -4.59 -9.90
CA ASN A 127 20.04 -4.07 -8.98
C ASN A 127 19.50 -3.89 -7.56
N SER A 128 20.40 -3.96 -6.58
CA SER A 128 20.07 -3.66 -5.19
C SER A 128 19.89 -2.17 -5.03
N ILE A 129 18.98 -1.77 -4.15
CA ILE A 129 18.81 -0.37 -3.76
C ILE A 129 20.11 0.17 -3.13
N VAL A 130 20.87 -0.68 -2.42
CA VAL A 130 22.14 -0.27 -1.80
C VAL A 130 23.18 0.12 -2.86
N HIS A 131 23.21 -0.59 -4.00
CA HIS A 131 24.13 -0.29 -5.08
C HIS A 131 23.67 0.90 -5.94
N GLN A 132 22.36 1.02 -6.20
CA GLN A 132 21.81 2.11 -7.02
C GLN A 132 21.77 3.45 -6.26
N GLY A 133 21.43 3.40 -4.97
CA GLY A 133 21.24 4.57 -4.09
C GLY A 133 20.00 5.40 -4.41
N MET A 134 19.63 6.34 -3.52
CA MET A 134 18.46 7.23 -3.68
C MET A 134 18.83 8.58 -4.33
N LYS A 135 19.48 8.54 -5.50
CA LYS A 135 19.95 9.75 -6.21
C LYS A 135 18.85 10.54 -6.93
N ASN A 136 17.67 9.96 -7.13
CA ASN A 136 16.57 10.61 -7.83
C ASN A 136 15.84 11.58 -6.88
N HIS A 137 16.16 12.87 -6.99
CA HIS A 137 15.54 13.92 -6.17
C HIS A 137 14.03 14.08 -6.43
N VAL A 138 13.56 13.80 -7.66
CA VAL A 138 12.13 13.86 -8.00
C VAL A 138 11.37 12.74 -7.27
N LEU A 139 11.97 11.56 -7.12
CA LEU A 139 11.39 10.45 -6.36
C LEU A 139 11.31 10.76 -4.87
N ASN A 140 12.39 11.30 -4.30
CA ASN A 140 12.40 11.69 -2.89
C ASN A 140 11.37 12.80 -2.61
N PHE A 141 11.24 13.77 -3.51
CA PHE A 141 10.18 14.78 -3.45
C PHE A 141 8.79 14.14 -3.55
N GLY A 142 8.60 13.17 -4.45
CA GLY A 142 7.36 12.43 -4.60
C GLY A 142 6.89 11.74 -3.31
N LEU A 143 7.80 11.09 -2.58
CA LEU A 143 7.52 10.45 -1.29
C LEU A 143 7.07 11.46 -0.23
N VAL A 144 7.79 12.57 -0.11
CA VAL A 144 7.47 13.63 0.87
C VAL A 144 6.14 14.29 0.51
N PHE A 145 5.92 14.61 -0.76
CA PHE A 145 4.69 15.23 -1.24
C PHE A 145 3.47 14.32 -1.03
N GLU A 146 3.59 13.03 -1.32
CA GLU A 146 2.50 12.07 -1.12
C GLU A 146 2.13 11.95 0.36
N THR A 147 3.14 11.87 1.23
CA THR A 147 2.94 11.84 2.69
C THR A 147 2.29 13.12 3.21
N ALA A 148 2.75 14.28 2.73
CA ALA A 148 2.21 15.58 3.10
C ALA A 148 0.76 15.73 2.62
N LEU A 149 0.45 15.26 1.41
CA LEU A 149 -0.91 15.26 0.88
C LEU A 149 -1.83 14.34 1.70
N ALA A 150 -1.36 13.15 2.07
CA ALA A 150 -2.12 12.24 2.92
C ALA A 150 -2.40 12.83 4.31
N ALA A 151 -1.41 13.49 4.91
CA ALA A 151 -1.59 14.22 6.17
C ALA A 151 -2.55 15.41 6.02
N PHE A 152 -2.42 16.19 4.94
CA PHE A 152 -3.32 17.30 4.66
C PHE A 152 -4.78 16.82 4.52
N LEU A 153 -5.01 15.77 3.74
CA LEU A 153 -6.34 15.20 3.55
C LEU A 153 -6.93 14.61 4.85
N SER A 154 -6.10 14.05 5.72
CA SER A 154 -6.57 13.46 6.98
C SER A 154 -6.86 14.49 8.06
N TYR A 155 -6.13 15.61 8.12
CA TYR A 155 -6.18 16.56 9.23
C TYR A 155 -6.76 17.93 8.89
N CYS A 156 -7.00 18.26 7.61
CA CYS A 156 -7.56 19.55 7.23
C CYS A 156 -9.04 19.66 7.67
N PRO A 157 -9.41 20.73 8.41
CA PRO A 157 -10.78 20.94 8.84
C PRO A 157 -11.71 21.17 7.62
N GLY A 158 -12.86 20.51 7.61
CA GLY A 158 -13.83 20.56 6.50
C GLY A 158 -13.75 19.37 5.54
N MET A 159 -12.69 18.55 5.63
CA MET A 159 -12.57 17.31 4.83
C MET A 159 -13.52 16.20 5.28
N ASP A 160 -13.98 16.27 6.54
CA ASP A 160 -15.03 15.43 7.12
C ASP A 160 -16.37 15.59 6.39
N LYS A 161 -16.67 16.80 5.90
CA LYS A 161 -17.89 17.08 5.12
C LYS A 161 -17.70 16.86 3.62
N GLY A 162 -16.51 17.19 3.08
CA GLY A 162 -16.21 17.08 1.66
C GLY A 162 -15.96 15.65 1.20
N LEU A 163 -14.88 15.04 1.67
CA LEU A 163 -14.45 13.69 1.28
C LEU A 163 -14.79 12.61 2.30
N ARG A 164 -15.43 12.97 3.43
CA ARG A 164 -15.69 12.08 4.57
C ARG A 164 -14.40 11.49 5.14
N MET A 165 -13.33 12.27 5.18
CA MET A 165 -12.08 11.88 5.84
C MET A 165 -12.06 12.42 7.26
N TYR A 166 -11.75 11.55 8.21
CA TYR A 166 -11.74 11.88 9.63
C TYR A 166 -10.32 11.88 10.18
N PRO A 167 -10.03 12.74 11.15
CA PRO A 167 -8.69 12.85 11.73
C PRO A 167 -8.30 11.54 12.42
N LEU A 168 -7.09 11.07 12.11
CA LEU A 168 -6.55 9.82 12.62
C LEU A 168 -5.69 10.07 13.86
N LYS A 169 -5.75 9.16 14.83
CA LYS A 169 -4.76 9.11 15.91
C LYS A 169 -3.40 8.75 15.33
N ILE A 170 -2.32 9.31 15.89
CA ILE A 170 -0.95 9.01 15.42
C ILE A 170 -0.61 7.52 15.50
N ASN A 171 -1.18 6.82 16.49
CA ASN A 171 -1.00 5.38 16.67
C ASN A 171 -1.52 4.57 15.48
N TRP A 172 -2.48 5.08 14.72
CA TRP A 172 -3.07 4.37 13.58
C TRP A 172 -2.23 4.45 12.29
N TRP A 173 -1.14 5.23 12.30
CA TRP A 173 -0.16 5.24 11.21
C TRP A 173 0.82 4.07 11.32
N LEU A 174 1.14 3.63 12.54
CA LEU A 174 2.15 2.62 12.81
C LEU A 174 1.82 1.20 12.29
N PRO A 175 0.56 0.70 12.33
CA PRO A 175 0.24 -0.69 11.97
C PRO A 175 0.60 -1.08 10.54
N ALA A 176 0.73 -0.13 9.61
CA ALA A 176 1.12 -0.38 8.23
C ALA A 176 2.64 -0.49 8.01
N LEU A 177 3.45 0.04 8.93
CA LEU A 177 4.92 0.06 8.80
C LEU A 177 5.55 -1.34 8.71
N PRO A 178 5.13 -2.35 9.52
CA PRO A 178 5.68 -3.71 9.40
C PRO A 178 5.45 -4.33 8.02
N PHE A 179 4.30 -4.05 7.39
CA PHE A 179 4.00 -4.53 6.04
C PHE A 179 4.84 -3.81 4.97
N SER A 180 5.07 -2.51 5.14
CA SER A 180 5.98 -1.75 4.27
C SER A 180 7.41 -2.31 4.34
N LEU A 181 7.91 -2.61 5.55
CA LEU A 181 9.21 -3.27 5.73
C LEU A 181 9.23 -4.68 5.12
N LEU A 182 8.15 -5.45 5.28
CA LEU A 182 8.03 -6.79 4.70
C LEU A 182 8.11 -6.75 3.17
N ILE A 183 7.41 -5.81 2.51
CA ILE A 183 7.46 -5.61 1.06
C ILE A 183 8.88 -5.29 0.61
N PHE A 184 9.56 -4.38 1.32
CA PHE A 184 10.95 -4.01 1.03
C PHE A 184 11.91 -5.19 1.14
N VAL A 185 11.85 -5.95 2.24
CA VAL A 185 12.72 -7.11 2.48
C VAL A 185 12.43 -8.22 1.47
N TYR A 186 11.16 -8.49 1.18
CA TYR A 186 10.74 -9.50 0.21
C TYR A 186 11.35 -9.24 -1.17
N ASP A 187 11.22 -8.02 -1.69
CA ASP A 187 11.74 -7.70 -3.01
C ASP A 187 13.28 -7.66 -3.04
N GLU A 188 13.93 -7.20 -1.97
CA GLU A 188 15.39 -7.20 -1.91
C GLU A 188 15.96 -8.64 -1.88
N ILE A 189 15.32 -9.56 -1.16
CA ILE A 189 15.67 -10.99 -1.18
C ILE A 189 15.45 -11.57 -2.58
N ARG A 190 14.31 -11.27 -3.22
CA ARG A 190 14.01 -11.72 -4.59
C ARG A 190 15.10 -11.27 -5.56
N ARG A 191 15.46 -9.98 -5.53
CA ARG A 191 16.54 -9.41 -6.36
C ARG A 191 17.91 -10.00 -6.02
N PHE A 192 18.19 -10.30 -4.76
CA PHE A 192 19.42 -10.99 -4.37
C PHE A 192 19.52 -12.39 -5.00
N ILE A 193 18.43 -13.16 -4.99
CA ILE A 193 18.42 -14.49 -5.62
C ILE A 193 18.55 -14.40 -7.15
N LEU A 194 17.90 -13.42 -7.78
CA LEU A 194 18.05 -13.13 -9.22
C LEU A 194 19.50 -12.83 -9.62
N ARG A 195 20.25 -12.12 -8.78
CA ARG A 195 21.66 -11.82 -9.04
C ARG A 195 22.57 -13.04 -8.85
N ARG A 196 22.26 -13.90 -7.88
CA ARG A 196 23.09 -15.08 -7.55
C ARG A 196 22.91 -16.23 -8.56
N ASN A 197 21.69 -16.46 -9.04
CA ASN A 197 21.35 -17.59 -9.91
C ASN A 197 20.71 -17.10 -11.23
N PRO A 198 21.51 -16.57 -12.18
CA PRO A 198 21.00 -16.22 -13.50
C PRO A 198 20.49 -17.48 -14.24
N GLY A 199 19.30 -17.40 -14.82
CA GLY A 199 18.58 -18.51 -15.47
C GLY A 199 17.73 -19.37 -14.53
N GLY A 200 17.63 -19.02 -13.25
CA GLY A 200 16.81 -19.74 -12.28
C GLY A 200 15.30 -19.55 -12.50
N TRP A 201 14.51 -20.38 -11.82
CA TRP A 201 13.03 -20.29 -11.82
C TRP A 201 12.53 -18.90 -11.45
N ILE A 202 13.16 -18.23 -10.49
CA ILE A 202 12.79 -16.87 -10.07
C ILE A 202 12.96 -15.85 -11.21
N GLU A 203 13.95 -15.99 -12.08
CA GLU A 203 14.11 -15.10 -13.23
C GLU A 203 13.04 -15.35 -14.29
N MET A 204 12.68 -16.60 -14.52
CA MET A 204 11.64 -16.95 -15.47
C MET A 204 10.24 -16.51 -15.01
N GLU A 205 9.97 -16.54 -13.71
CA GLU A 205 8.65 -16.20 -13.16
C GLU A 205 8.52 -14.72 -12.74
N THR A 206 9.60 -14.10 -12.25
CA THR A 206 9.53 -12.81 -11.55
C THR A 206 10.35 -11.68 -12.18
N TYR A 207 11.12 -11.93 -13.24
CA TYR A 207 11.83 -10.85 -13.91
C TYR A 207 10.99 -10.23 -15.03
N TYR A 208 10.71 -8.93 -14.90
CA TYR A 208 9.93 -8.09 -15.83
C TYR A 208 10.70 -6.83 -16.25
#